data_AF-A0A8T7E5H0-F1
#
_entry.id   AF-A0A8T7E5H0-F1
#
_cell.length_a   1.000
_cell.length_b   1.000
_cell.length_c   1.000
_cell.angle_alpha   90.00
_cell.angle_beta   90.00
_cell.angle_gamma   90.00
#
_symmetry.space_group_name_H-M   'P 1'
#
loop_
_entity.id
_entity.type
_entity.pdbx_description
1 polymer ?
#
loop_
_entity_poly.entity_id
_entity_poly.type
_entity_poly.pdbx_seq_one_letter_code
_entity_poly.pdbx_strand_id
1 'polypeptide(L)'
;MAIPVLDAMPDALADTAARQVREVFPEPTLIRLTGDTDEFLFVSILLHGNETVGYDVLRRLAAWLPQHRLHRGLIVFVGNVTAAASGLRALPGQHDFNRVWRGAVGPESDMAREVLAFAAAHRLFASIDIHNNTGRNPLYACINRLDPEFLYLASLFSRRVVFFQTPASVQSMAFADLCPSVTLECGQPGNPTGVNAALDYVIAISRLTSLATHADVANDIDVYHTLGRVELVGDPSIVFGARAAANPDGPVLRLPECVDDWNFSPLERGHVLAEISGPDPVLRVMGDDGRDLTARLLNIEHDVVRLAEPLVPAMLTRDIAIMRNDCLGYLMETVNLDSDARR
;
A
#
# COMPACT_ATOMS: atom_id res chain seq x y z
N MET A 1 22.86 11.23 10.97
CA MET A 1 22.60 11.23 12.43
C MET A 1 21.73 10.02 12.69
N ALA A 2 21.98 9.28 13.76
CA ALA A 2 21.19 8.09 14.05
C ALA A 2 19.72 8.47 14.30
N ILE A 3 18.78 7.69 13.73
CA ILE A 3 17.35 7.88 13.97
C ILE A 3 17.02 7.86 15.48
N PRO A 4 16.23 8.81 16.01
CA PRO A 4 15.83 8.81 17.41
C PRO A 4 14.96 7.60 17.76
N VAL A 5 15.15 7.07 18.96
CA VAL A 5 14.39 5.94 19.50
C VAL A 5 13.80 6.36 20.85
N LEU A 6 12.49 6.22 21.00
CA LEU A 6 11.76 6.46 22.23
C LEU A 6 11.38 5.13 22.88
N ASP A 7 11.55 5.00 24.20
CA ASP A 7 11.14 3.81 24.95
C ASP A 7 9.72 3.93 25.57
N ALA A 8 8.99 5.00 25.23
CA ALA A 8 7.62 5.25 25.67
C ALA A 8 6.84 6.04 24.61
N MET A 9 5.51 5.91 24.64
CA MET A 9 4.63 6.75 23.80
C MET A 9 4.65 8.20 24.32
N PRO A 10 4.78 9.21 23.44
CA PRO A 10 4.68 10.60 23.87
C PRO A 10 3.27 10.95 24.36
N ASP A 11 3.16 11.62 25.50
CA ASP A 11 1.85 12.02 26.07
C ASP A 11 1.04 12.92 25.13
N ALA A 12 1.72 13.84 24.42
CA ALA A 12 1.10 14.78 23.49
C ALA A 12 0.49 14.11 22.24
N LEU A 13 0.79 12.83 21.97
CA LEU A 13 0.35 12.13 20.78
C LEU A 13 -1.17 12.05 20.66
N ALA A 14 -1.86 11.74 21.76
CA ALA A 14 -3.31 11.48 21.74
C ALA A 14 -4.12 12.64 21.14
N ASP A 15 -3.71 13.88 21.43
CA ASP A 15 -4.42 15.10 21.04
C ASP A 15 -3.84 15.80 19.79
N THR A 16 -2.74 15.28 19.24
CA THR A 16 -2.04 15.91 18.10
C THR A 16 -2.55 15.37 16.77
N ALA A 17 -3.10 16.23 15.90
CA ALA A 17 -3.50 15.83 14.55
C ALA A 17 -2.29 15.54 13.63
N ALA A 18 -2.47 14.76 12.56
CA ALA A 18 -1.38 14.38 11.66
C ALA A 18 -0.64 15.58 11.03
N ARG A 19 -1.35 16.69 10.75
CA ARG A 19 -0.76 17.94 10.25
C ARG A 19 0.18 18.62 11.27
N GLN A 20 0.06 18.26 12.54
CA GLN A 20 0.84 18.77 13.66
C GLN A 20 1.83 17.73 14.19
N VAL A 21 2.01 16.61 13.48
CA VAL A 21 2.87 15.48 13.92
C VAL A 21 4.27 15.93 14.37
N ARG A 22 4.80 17.01 13.79
CA ARG A 22 6.12 17.56 14.12
C ARG A 22 6.22 18.24 15.49
N GLU A 23 5.09 18.53 16.13
CA GLU A 23 5.05 18.97 17.54
C GLU A 23 5.41 17.81 18.49
N VAL A 24 5.17 16.56 18.06
CA VAL A 24 5.45 15.33 18.83
C VAL A 24 6.73 14.65 18.33
N PHE A 25 6.90 14.56 17.01
CA PHE A 25 8.03 13.90 16.34
C PHE A 25 8.70 14.91 15.38
N PRO A 26 9.71 15.67 15.83
CA PRO A 26 10.35 16.70 14.98
C PRO A 26 10.96 16.15 13.69
N GLU A 27 11.37 14.88 13.71
CA GLU A 27 12.01 14.10 12.65
C GLU A 27 11.49 12.64 12.65
N PRO A 28 11.76 11.83 11.61
CA PRO A 28 11.39 10.41 11.61
C PRO A 28 11.90 9.71 12.87
N THR A 29 11.05 8.91 13.52
CA THR A 29 11.31 8.42 14.88
C THR A 29 10.87 6.96 15.04
N LEU A 30 11.64 6.19 15.80
CA LEU A 30 11.25 4.87 16.27
C LEU A 30 10.69 4.95 17.69
N ILE A 31 9.64 4.19 17.98
CA ILE A 31 9.11 3.99 19.33
C ILE A 31 9.21 2.51 19.62
N ARG A 32 9.89 2.13 20.70
CA ARG A 32 10.04 0.74 21.15
C ARG A 32 9.38 0.56 22.50
N LEU A 33 8.31 -0.22 22.53
CA LEU A 33 7.60 -0.60 23.74
C LEU A 33 7.84 -2.07 24.04
N THR A 34 8.20 -2.40 25.29
CA THR A 34 8.38 -3.79 25.74
C THR A 34 7.04 -4.46 26.01
N GLY A 35 6.94 -5.76 25.70
CA GLY A 35 5.83 -6.61 26.10
C GLY A 35 6.23 -7.63 27.16
N ASP A 36 5.34 -8.58 27.42
CA ASP A 36 5.60 -9.72 28.32
C ASP A 36 6.58 -10.75 27.70
N THR A 37 6.67 -10.82 26.35
CA THR A 37 7.66 -11.61 25.61
C THR A 37 8.80 -10.76 25.04
N ASP A 38 9.86 -11.41 24.59
CA ASP A 38 11.05 -10.81 23.95
C ASP A 38 10.89 -10.57 22.44
N GLU A 39 9.72 -10.90 21.88
CA GLU A 39 9.41 -10.68 20.47
C GLU A 39 8.80 -9.30 20.24
N PHE A 40 8.87 -8.82 18.99
CA PHE A 40 8.33 -7.52 18.60
C PHE A 40 7.44 -7.62 17.37
N LEU A 41 6.36 -6.84 17.39
CA LEU A 41 5.63 -6.45 16.18
C LEU A 41 6.26 -5.17 15.64
N PHE A 42 6.67 -5.15 14.38
CA PHE A 42 7.11 -3.92 13.72
C PHE A 42 5.94 -3.28 12.98
N VAL A 43 5.74 -1.97 13.14
CA VAL A 43 4.69 -1.20 12.46
C VAL A 43 5.28 0.05 11.83
N SER A 44 5.18 0.23 10.51
CA SER A 44 5.48 1.50 9.87
C SER A 44 4.21 2.29 9.58
N ILE A 45 4.30 3.60 9.80
CA ILE A 45 3.25 4.56 9.49
C ILE A 45 3.85 5.80 8.83
N LEU A 46 3.01 6.56 8.11
CA LEU A 46 3.41 7.82 7.47
C LEU A 46 4.60 7.64 6.52
N LEU A 47 4.72 6.52 5.80
CA LEU A 47 5.66 6.47 4.66
C LEU A 47 5.21 7.52 3.63
N HIS A 48 3.91 7.62 3.36
CA HIS A 48 3.35 8.80 2.68
C HIS A 48 2.72 9.75 3.69
N GLY A 49 3.09 11.03 3.63
CA GLY A 49 2.63 12.02 4.61
C GLY A 49 1.13 12.34 4.54
N ASN A 50 0.48 12.10 3.40
CA ASN A 50 -0.95 12.31 3.20
C ASN A 50 -1.81 11.10 3.58
N GLU A 51 -1.22 10.01 4.07
CA GLU A 51 -1.90 8.76 4.43
C GLU A 51 -1.92 8.62 5.96
N THR A 52 -2.91 9.24 6.59
CA THR A 52 -2.90 9.47 8.05
C THR A 52 -3.45 8.32 8.88
N VAL A 53 -3.99 7.27 8.27
CA VAL A 53 -4.64 6.15 8.99
C VAL A 53 -3.71 5.49 10.00
N GLY A 54 -2.45 5.23 9.65
CA GLY A 54 -1.47 4.66 10.58
C GLY A 54 -1.17 5.58 11.77
N TYR A 55 -1.17 6.89 11.55
CA TYR A 55 -1.00 7.86 12.62
C TYR A 55 -2.22 7.91 13.56
N ASP A 56 -3.44 7.83 13.03
CA ASP A 56 -4.65 7.75 13.84
C ASP A 56 -4.73 6.42 14.63
N VAL A 57 -4.24 5.31 14.06
CA VAL A 57 -4.04 4.05 14.79
C VAL A 57 -3.06 4.24 15.95
N LEU A 58 -1.91 4.86 15.71
CA LEU A 58 -0.90 5.13 16.74
C LEU A 58 -1.45 5.98 17.89
N ARG A 59 -2.23 7.03 17.59
CA ARG A 59 -2.90 7.87 18.60
C ARG A 59 -3.87 7.08 19.47
N ARG A 60 -4.66 6.20 18.86
CA ARG A 60 -5.62 5.35 19.59
C ARG A 60 -4.92 4.28 20.41
N LEU A 61 -3.82 3.71 19.90
CA LEU A 61 -2.96 2.81 20.66
C LEU A 61 -2.39 3.51 21.90
N ALA A 62 -1.91 4.75 21.76
CA ALA A 62 -1.40 5.53 22.90
C ALA A 62 -2.47 5.76 23.99
N ALA A 63 -3.74 5.97 23.61
CA ALA A 63 -4.84 6.06 24.56
C ALA A 63 -5.25 4.71 25.18
N TRP A 64 -5.03 3.61 24.45
CA TRP A 64 -5.41 2.25 24.86
C TRP A 64 -4.38 1.61 25.81
N LEU A 65 -3.10 1.83 25.57
CA LEU A 65 -1.97 1.21 26.29
C LEU A 65 -1.95 1.42 27.81
N PRO A 66 -2.31 2.58 28.39
CA PRO A 66 -2.28 2.76 29.85
C PRO A 66 -3.16 1.79 30.65
N GLN A 67 -4.17 1.19 30.00
CA GLN A 67 -5.11 0.25 30.62
C GLN A 67 -4.86 -1.21 30.23
N HIS A 68 -3.86 -1.47 29.38
CA HIS A 68 -3.63 -2.78 28.77
C HIS A 68 -2.14 -3.14 28.75
N ARG A 69 -1.85 -4.43 28.90
CA ARG A 69 -0.49 -4.93 28.73
C ARG A 69 -0.31 -5.43 27.30
N LEU A 70 0.89 -5.18 26.76
CA LEU A 70 1.34 -5.78 25.52
C LEU A 70 1.85 -7.19 25.82
N HIS A 71 1.22 -8.21 25.22
CA HIS A 71 1.77 -9.57 25.31
C HIS A 71 3.15 -9.63 24.66
N ARG A 72 3.28 -9.00 23.50
CA ARG A 72 4.52 -8.91 22.71
C ARG A 72 4.89 -7.45 22.49
N GLY A 73 6.18 -7.13 22.42
CA GLY A 73 6.65 -5.76 22.24
C GLY A 73 6.19 -5.13 20.92
N LEU A 74 6.24 -3.80 20.85
CA LEU A 74 5.89 -3.02 19.67
C LEU A 74 7.06 -2.12 19.27
N ILE A 75 7.47 -2.18 18.01
CA ILE A 75 8.37 -1.20 17.39
C ILE A 75 7.54 -0.43 16.36
N VAL A 76 7.35 0.87 16.55
CA VAL A 76 6.65 1.74 15.59
C VAL A 76 7.65 2.67 14.93
N PHE A 77 7.72 2.62 13.60
CA PHE A 77 8.42 3.62 12.80
C PHE A 77 7.45 4.70 12.32
N VAL A 78 7.66 5.92 12.79
CA VAL A 78 6.97 7.12 12.32
C VAL A 78 7.81 7.77 11.22
N GLY A 79 7.37 7.64 9.97
CA GLY A 79 8.13 7.97 8.77
C GLY A 79 8.20 9.46 8.44
N ASN A 80 7.67 9.85 7.28
CA ASN A 80 7.82 11.17 6.70
C ASN A 80 6.94 12.25 7.39
N VAL A 81 7.31 12.58 8.63
CA VAL A 81 6.66 13.61 9.45
C VAL A 81 6.66 14.99 8.80
N THR A 82 7.64 15.27 7.93
CA THR A 82 7.73 16.55 7.21
C THR A 82 6.70 16.64 6.11
N ALA A 83 6.57 15.60 5.27
CA ALA A 83 5.50 15.54 4.28
C ALA A 83 4.11 15.48 4.94
N ALA A 84 3.99 14.82 6.10
CA ALA A 84 2.75 14.74 6.86
C ALA A 84 2.27 16.09 7.40
N ALA A 85 3.18 16.92 7.91
CA ALA A 85 2.85 18.29 8.30
C ALA A 85 2.32 19.12 7.11
N SER A 86 2.90 18.93 5.92
CA SER A 86 2.40 19.52 4.67
C SER A 86 1.23 18.76 4.04
N GLY A 87 0.86 17.60 4.60
CA GLY A 87 -0.06 16.59 4.06
C GLY A 87 0.08 16.37 2.56
N LEU A 88 1.33 16.18 2.17
CA LEU A 88 1.75 15.73 0.86
C LEU A 88 2.20 14.27 0.98
N ARG A 89 2.20 13.53 -0.13
CA ARG A 89 2.77 12.18 -0.19
C ARG A 89 4.25 12.20 0.19
N ALA A 90 5.00 13.04 -0.49
CA ALA A 90 6.39 13.39 -0.24
C ALA A 90 6.58 14.88 -0.56
N LEU A 91 7.61 15.53 -0.02
CA LEU A 91 7.94 16.89 -0.43
C LEU A 91 8.60 16.92 -1.82
N PRO A 92 8.54 18.05 -2.55
CA PRO A 92 9.32 18.22 -3.77
C PRO A 92 10.80 17.93 -3.53
N GLY A 93 11.39 17.05 -4.33
CA GLY A 93 12.80 16.65 -4.23
C GLY A 93 13.10 15.56 -3.21
N GLN A 94 12.12 15.11 -2.42
CA GLN A 94 12.27 13.91 -1.58
C GLN A 94 12.01 12.65 -2.39
N HIS A 95 12.75 11.58 -2.08
CA HIS A 95 12.36 10.25 -2.52
C HIS A 95 11.06 9.83 -1.84
N ASP A 96 10.25 9.06 -2.57
CA ASP A 96 9.08 8.39 -2.00
C ASP A 96 9.55 7.40 -0.93
N PHE A 97 9.13 7.58 0.32
CA PHE A 97 9.55 6.74 1.45
C PHE A 97 9.07 5.28 1.31
N ASN A 98 8.12 4.98 0.44
CA ASN A 98 7.77 3.61 0.06
C ASN A 98 8.60 3.08 -1.12
N ARG A 99 9.71 3.75 -1.47
CA ARG A 99 10.64 3.36 -2.54
C ARG A 99 12.11 3.39 -2.12
N VAL A 100 12.41 3.54 -0.82
CA VAL A 100 13.78 3.74 -0.33
C VAL A 100 14.40 2.55 0.38
N TRP A 101 13.67 1.45 0.52
CA TRP A 101 14.07 0.32 1.37
C TRP A 101 15.10 -0.61 0.71
N ARG A 102 15.23 -0.56 -0.61
CA ARG A 102 16.28 -1.26 -1.38
C ARG A 102 16.70 -0.46 -2.61
N GLY A 103 17.99 -0.53 -2.96
CA GLY A 103 18.55 -0.04 -4.23
C GLY A 103 18.69 1.48 -4.39
N ALA A 104 17.91 2.28 -3.68
CA ALA A 104 17.99 3.73 -3.71
C ALA A 104 19.21 4.28 -2.91
N VAL A 105 19.68 5.45 -3.31
CA VAL A 105 20.80 6.17 -2.68
C VAL A 105 20.32 7.56 -2.28
N GLY A 106 20.58 7.98 -1.05
CA GLY A 106 20.16 9.28 -0.55
C GLY A 106 19.80 9.23 0.93
N PRO A 107 19.53 10.39 1.56
CA PRO A 107 19.29 10.48 2.99
C PRO A 107 18.09 9.63 3.45
N GLU A 108 17.02 9.52 2.66
CA GLU A 108 15.87 8.67 2.97
C GLU A 108 16.23 7.17 2.92
N SER A 109 17.11 6.77 2.00
CA SER A 109 17.62 5.39 1.93
C SER A 109 18.62 5.08 3.04
N ASP A 110 19.41 6.07 3.46
CA ASP A 110 20.28 5.97 4.65
C ASP A 110 19.43 5.70 5.89
N MET A 111 18.37 6.50 6.09
CA MET A 111 17.41 6.33 7.18
C MET A 111 16.73 4.96 7.12
N ALA A 112 16.23 4.53 5.96
CA ALA A 112 15.59 3.21 5.82
C ALA A 112 16.54 2.05 6.19
N ARG A 113 17.83 2.16 5.86
CA ARG A 113 18.85 1.20 6.29
C ARG A 113 19.06 1.21 7.80
N GLU A 114 19.06 2.38 8.44
CA GLU A 114 19.14 2.48 9.90
C GLU A 114 17.93 1.84 10.58
N VAL A 115 16.72 2.08 10.06
CA VAL A 115 15.48 1.45 10.56
C VAL A 115 15.51 -0.06 10.40
N LEU A 116 15.92 -0.56 9.23
CA LEU A 116 16.07 -2.01 8.99
C LEU A 116 17.11 -2.63 9.93
N ALA A 117 18.25 -1.98 10.12
CA ALA A 117 19.29 -2.46 11.03
C ALA A 117 18.81 -2.49 12.48
N PHE A 118 18.04 -1.48 12.91
CA PHE A 118 17.42 -1.46 14.22
C PHE A 118 16.41 -2.61 14.39
N ALA A 119 15.53 -2.83 13.41
CA ALA A 119 14.54 -3.89 13.45
C ALA A 119 15.19 -5.28 13.45
N ALA A 120 16.21 -5.50 12.62
CA ALA A 120 16.96 -6.76 12.54
C ALA A 120 17.74 -7.11 13.83
N ALA A 121 17.99 -6.13 14.70
CA ALA A 121 18.59 -6.35 16.01
C ALA A 121 17.60 -6.90 17.06
N HIS A 122 16.32 -7.03 16.71
CA HIS A 122 15.25 -7.51 17.59
C HIS A 122 14.60 -8.78 17.03
N ARG A 123 13.97 -9.58 17.91
CA ARG A 123 13.26 -10.79 17.52
C ARG A 123 11.89 -10.42 16.95
N LEU A 124 11.82 -10.17 15.65
CA LEU A 124 10.57 -9.78 14.99
C LEU A 124 9.65 -10.99 14.80
N PHE A 125 8.38 -10.84 15.15
CA PHE A 125 7.33 -11.83 14.86
C PHE A 125 6.62 -11.51 13.54
N ALA A 126 6.37 -10.23 13.27
CA ALA A 126 5.80 -9.78 12.01
C ALA A 126 6.10 -8.29 11.75
N SER A 127 5.98 -7.86 10.50
CA SER A 127 6.02 -6.46 10.08
C SER A 127 4.68 -6.05 9.45
N ILE A 128 4.18 -4.89 9.85
CA ILE A 128 2.95 -4.29 9.34
C ILE A 128 3.28 -2.91 8.77
N ASP A 129 2.92 -2.68 7.51
CA ASP A 129 3.02 -1.37 6.89
C ASP A 129 1.62 -0.81 6.64
N ILE A 130 1.27 0.32 7.26
CA ILE A 130 -0.10 0.82 7.26
C ILE A 130 -0.23 2.00 6.27
N HIS A 131 -1.08 1.81 5.25
CA HIS A 131 -1.28 2.73 4.15
C HIS A 131 -2.75 3.12 3.97
N ASN A 132 -2.96 4.24 3.29
CA ASN A 132 -4.25 4.57 2.68
C ASN A 132 -4.13 4.40 1.17
N ASN A 133 -5.25 4.08 0.51
CA ASN A 133 -5.33 4.06 -0.94
C ASN A 133 -6.14 5.23 -1.49
N THR A 134 -6.12 5.36 -2.81
CA THR A 134 -6.91 6.34 -3.56
C THR A 134 -8.00 5.66 -4.35
N GLY A 135 -8.98 6.42 -4.85
CA GLY A 135 -10.17 5.86 -5.48
C GLY A 135 -11.05 5.10 -4.48
N ARG A 136 -12.06 4.38 -5.00
CA ARG A 136 -12.94 3.53 -4.20
C ARG A 136 -12.38 2.12 -4.16
N ASN A 137 -11.59 1.81 -3.14
CA ASN A 137 -11.14 0.45 -2.89
C ASN A 137 -11.77 -0.11 -1.59
N PRO A 138 -12.10 -1.41 -1.56
CA PRO A 138 -12.34 -2.08 -0.28
C PRO A 138 -11.06 -2.08 0.57
N LEU A 139 -11.16 -2.54 1.82
CA LEU A 139 -9.96 -2.86 2.60
C LEU A 139 -9.32 -4.13 2.02
N TYR A 140 -8.00 -4.13 1.85
CA TYR A 140 -7.25 -5.30 1.41
C TYR A 140 -5.85 -5.32 2.03
N ALA A 141 -5.25 -6.49 2.07
CA ALA A 141 -3.87 -6.67 2.49
C ALA A 141 -3.00 -6.97 1.28
N CYS A 142 -1.73 -6.59 1.34
CA CYS A 142 -0.75 -6.94 0.33
C CYS A 142 0.39 -7.75 0.95
N ILE A 143 0.84 -8.78 0.23
CA ILE A 143 1.92 -9.67 0.64
C ILE A 143 2.92 -9.87 -0.49
N ASN A 144 4.14 -10.26 -0.12
CA ASN A 144 5.25 -10.43 -1.05
C ASN A 144 5.74 -11.87 -1.19
N ARG A 145 5.18 -12.78 -0.40
CA ARG A 145 5.43 -14.22 -0.45
C ARG A 145 4.10 -14.94 -0.24
N LEU A 146 3.95 -16.11 -0.87
CA LEU A 146 2.77 -16.97 -0.72
C LEU A 146 2.95 -17.99 0.42
N ASP A 147 3.96 -17.80 1.26
CA ASP A 147 4.18 -18.67 2.43
C ASP A 147 2.98 -18.59 3.39
N PRO A 148 2.66 -19.66 4.13
CA PRO A 148 1.44 -19.73 4.96
C PRO A 148 1.31 -18.61 5.98
N GLU A 149 2.43 -18.19 6.57
CA GLU A 149 2.47 -17.14 7.58
C GLU A 149 2.08 -15.77 7.01
N PHE A 150 2.42 -15.49 5.75
CA PHE A 150 2.03 -14.26 5.06
C PHE A 150 0.54 -14.27 4.73
N LEU A 151 0.04 -15.40 4.23
CA LEU A 151 -1.39 -15.58 3.93
C LEU A 151 -2.24 -15.45 5.20
N TYR A 152 -1.80 -16.06 6.31
CA TYR A 152 -2.48 -15.96 7.60
C TYR A 152 -2.48 -14.53 8.14
N LEU A 153 -1.35 -13.82 8.08
CA LEU A 153 -1.30 -12.42 8.47
C LEU A 153 -2.27 -11.57 7.64
N ALA A 154 -2.31 -11.76 6.32
CA ALA A 154 -3.20 -11.03 5.44
C ALA A 154 -4.68 -11.34 5.72
N SER A 155 -5.03 -12.61 5.96
CA SER A 155 -6.41 -13.05 6.18
C SER A 155 -7.03 -12.47 7.45
N LEU A 156 -6.21 -12.16 8.46
CA LEU A 156 -6.67 -11.50 9.68
C LEU A 156 -7.13 -10.05 9.45
N PHE A 157 -6.73 -9.42 8.34
CA PHE A 157 -7.16 -8.06 7.99
C PHE A 157 -8.31 -8.03 6.98
N SER A 158 -8.19 -8.80 5.90
CA SER A 158 -9.17 -8.81 4.82
C SER A 158 -9.19 -10.13 4.08
N ARG A 159 -10.37 -10.48 3.55
CA ARG A 159 -10.53 -11.56 2.57
C ARG A 159 -9.76 -11.27 1.27
N ARG A 160 -9.56 -10.00 0.91
CA ARG A 160 -8.87 -9.62 -0.33
C ARG A 160 -7.39 -9.47 -0.08
N VAL A 161 -6.59 -10.28 -0.78
CA VAL A 161 -5.13 -10.30 -0.63
C VAL A 161 -4.50 -10.04 -1.99
N VAL A 162 -3.64 -9.03 -2.08
CA VAL A 162 -2.86 -8.73 -3.29
C VAL A 162 -1.45 -9.26 -3.10
N PHE A 163 -1.04 -10.17 -3.97
CA PHE A 163 0.32 -10.67 -4.05
C PHE A 163 1.09 -9.91 -5.13
N PHE A 164 2.22 -9.33 -4.75
CA PHE A 164 3.10 -8.61 -5.67
C PHE A 164 4.57 -8.77 -5.27
N GLN A 165 5.46 -8.71 -6.26
CA GLN A 165 6.92 -8.82 -6.01
C GLN A 165 7.68 -7.56 -6.46
N THR A 166 7.01 -6.61 -7.12
CA THR A 166 7.60 -5.33 -7.48
C THR A 166 6.73 -4.14 -7.11
N PRO A 167 7.34 -3.00 -6.71
CA PRO A 167 8.78 -2.75 -6.68
C PRO A 167 9.48 -3.37 -5.46
N ALA A 168 10.70 -3.88 -5.64
CA ALA A 168 11.48 -4.50 -4.56
C ALA A 168 11.90 -3.52 -3.44
N SER A 169 11.69 -2.23 -3.65
CA SER A 169 12.09 -1.11 -2.80
C SER A 169 11.04 -0.70 -1.76
N VAL A 170 9.90 -1.38 -1.69
CA VAL A 170 8.87 -1.15 -0.66
C VAL A 170 9.31 -1.72 0.70
N GLN A 171 8.70 -1.23 1.78
CA GLN A 171 9.02 -1.67 3.15
C GLN A 171 8.79 -3.17 3.30
N SER A 172 7.59 -3.64 2.95
CA SER A 172 7.16 -5.03 3.14
C SER A 172 8.11 -6.02 2.45
N MET A 173 8.58 -5.71 1.24
CA MET A 173 9.60 -6.49 0.54
C MET A 173 10.91 -6.59 1.32
N ALA A 174 11.38 -5.49 1.94
CA ALA A 174 12.61 -5.49 2.73
C ALA A 174 12.45 -6.26 4.05
N PHE A 175 11.30 -6.14 4.71
CA PHE A 175 11.00 -6.86 5.95
C PHE A 175 10.67 -8.33 5.75
N ALA A 176 10.20 -8.74 4.57
CA ALA A 176 9.97 -10.14 4.24
C ALA A 176 11.22 -11.03 4.40
N ASP A 177 12.42 -10.44 4.37
CA ASP A 177 13.68 -11.14 4.63
C ASP A 177 13.95 -11.39 6.13
N LEU A 178 13.28 -10.65 7.00
CA LEU A 178 13.44 -10.70 8.46
C LEU A 178 12.31 -11.48 9.14
N CYS A 179 11.07 -11.28 8.70
CA CYS A 179 9.87 -11.91 9.27
C CYS A 179 8.70 -11.85 8.28
N PRO A 180 7.59 -12.57 8.55
CA PRO A 180 6.35 -12.39 7.81
C PRO A 180 5.88 -10.93 7.82
N SER A 181 5.60 -10.38 6.64
CA SER A 181 5.32 -8.95 6.46
C SER A 181 4.08 -8.71 5.62
N VAL A 182 3.32 -7.68 5.97
CA VAL A 182 2.07 -7.33 5.30
C VAL A 182 1.93 -5.82 5.17
N THR A 183 1.39 -5.36 4.05
CA THR A 183 0.92 -3.99 3.88
C THR A 183 -0.60 -3.96 4.04
N LEU A 184 -1.15 -3.05 4.84
CA LEU A 184 -2.58 -2.86 5.02
C LEU A 184 -3.03 -1.64 4.23
N GLU A 185 -4.00 -1.84 3.34
CA GLU A 185 -4.59 -0.78 2.54
C GLU A 185 -5.95 -0.40 3.13
N CYS A 186 -5.93 0.64 3.96
CA CYS A 186 -7.03 0.95 4.87
C CYS A 186 -8.12 1.87 4.26
N GLY A 187 -8.25 1.89 2.95
CA GLY A 187 -9.18 2.78 2.24
C GLY A 187 -8.71 4.23 2.23
N GLN A 188 -9.64 5.16 2.04
CA GLN A 188 -9.34 6.60 1.93
C GLN A 188 -8.98 7.25 3.28
N PRO A 189 -8.08 8.26 3.29
CA PRO A 189 -7.74 9.01 4.50
C PRO A 189 -8.98 9.63 5.17
N GLY A 190 -9.00 9.63 6.50
CA GLY A 190 -10.09 10.18 7.30
C GLY A 190 -11.33 9.28 7.46
N ASN A 191 -11.35 8.09 6.84
CA ASN A 191 -12.45 7.13 7.04
C ASN A 191 -12.27 6.33 8.35
N PRO A 192 -13.20 6.44 9.33
CA PRO A 192 -13.10 5.71 10.59
C PRO A 192 -13.07 4.18 10.44
N THR A 193 -13.68 3.63 9.38
CA THR A 193 -13.69 2.19 9.12
C THR A 193 -12.29 1.64 8.95
N GLY A 194 -11.42 2.34 8.19
CA GLY A 194 -10.03 1.94 7.99
C GLY A 194 -9.21 2.00 9.27
N VAL A 195 -9.38 3.08 10.05
CA VAL A 195 -8.70 3.26 11.35
C VAL A 195 -9.10 2.15 12.32
N ASN A 196 -10.39 1.84 12.43
CA ASN A 196 -10.90 0.80 13.32
C ASN A 196 -10.33 -0.58 12.94
N ALA A 197 -10.42 -0.93 11.65
CA ALA A 197 -9.94 -2.23 11.16
C ALA A 197 -8.44 -2.42 11.41
N ALA A 198 -7.63 -1.39 11.14
CA ALA A 198 -6.18 -1.45 11.36
C ALA A 198 -5.81 -1.49 12.86
N LEU A 199 -6.54 -0.76 13.72
CA LEU A 199 -6.34 -0.82 15.17
C LEU A 199 -6.68 -2.20 15.73
N ASP A 200 -7.85 -2.73 15.38
CA ASP A 200 -8.30 -4.05 15.82
C ASP A 200 -7.32 -5.13 15.36
N TYR A 201 -6.81 -5.02 14.14
CA TYR A 201 -5.78 -5.89 13.58
C TYR A 201 -4.46 -5.85 14.35
N VAL A 202 -3.91 -4.66 14.61
CA VAL A 202 -2.66 -4.51 15.39
C VAL A 202 -2.82 -5.09 16.80
N ILE A 203 -3.96 -4.81 17.46
CA ILE A 203 -4.26 -5.37 18.78
C ILE A 203 -4.37 -6.90 18.72
N ALA A 204 -5.09 -7.45 17.73
CA ALA A 204 -5.24 -8.88 17.57
C ALA A 204 -3.88 -9.57 17.39
N ILE A 205 -3.04 -9.08 16.48
CA ILE A 205 -1.72 -9.65 16.24
C ILE A 205 -0.82 -9.54 17.46
N SER A 206 -0.83 -8.40 18.15
CA SER A 206 -0.02 -8.22 19.37
C SER A 206 -0.28 -9.27 20.45
N ARG A 207 -1.44 -9.95 20.39
CA ARG A 207 -1.90 -10.99 21.32
C ARG A 207 -1.75 -12.41 20.78
N LEU A 208 -1.43 -12.59 19.50
CA LEU A 208 -1.21 -13.93 18.93
C LEU A 208 0.03 -14.58 19.55
N THR A 209 -0.12 -15.85 19.87
CA THR A 209 0.97 -16.69 20.41
C THR A 209 1.83 -17.31 19.31
N SER A 210 1.28 -17.51 18.12
CA SER A 210 1.98 -18.05 16.95
C SER A 210 1.23 -17.67 15.67
N LEU A 211 1.92 -17.66 14.54
CA LEU A 211 1.29 -17.59 13.22
C LEU A 211 0.81 -19.00 12.84
N ALA A 212 -0.43 -19.12 12.38
CA ALA A 212 -1.00 -20.42 12.05
C ALA A 212 -0.35 -21.04 10.79
N THR A 213 -0.41 -22.36 10.69
CA THR A 213 0.06 -23.12 9.50
C THR A 213 -1.05 -23.29 8.46
N HIS A 214 -0.65 -23.58 7.21
CA HIS A 214 -1.41 -23.64 5.94
C HIS A 214 -2.86 -24.21 5.94
N ALA A 215 -3.28 -24.96 6.96
CA ALA A 215 -4.58 -25.65 7.02
C ALA A 215 -5.78 -24.73 7.32
N ASP A 216 -5.55 -23.52 7.86
CA ASP A 216 -6.64 -22.65 8.36
C ASP A 216 -7.04 -21.50 7.41
N VAL A 217 -6.33 -21.29 6.29
CA VAL A 217 -6.39 -20.00 5.55
C VAL A 217 -6.92 -20.10 4.12
N ALA A 218 -6.70 -21.23 3.45
CA ALA A 218 -6.90 -21.33 2.00
C ALA A 218 -8.36 -21.11 1.52
N ASN A 219 -9.36 -21.31 2.39
CA ASN A 219 -10.77 -21.18 2.01
C ASN A 219 -11.36 -19.77 2.24
N ASP A 220 -10.69 -18.92 3.02
CA ASP A 220 -11.28 -17.66 3.50
C ASP A 220 -10.76 -16.41 2.78
N ILE A 221 -9.75 -16.54 1.90
CA ILE A 221 -9.16 -15.43 1.15
C ILE A 221 -9.30 -15.58 -0.37
N ASP A 222 -9.40 -14.46 -1.06
CA ASP A 222 -9.22 -14.31 -2.50
C ASP A 222 -7.84 -13.67 -2.74
N VAL A 223 -6.93 -14.41 -3.38
CA VAL A 223 -5.58 -13.92 -3.70
C VAL A 223 -5.55 -13.43 -5.14
N TYR A 224 -5.05 -12.21 -5.34
CA TYR A 224 -4.87 -11.58 -6.64
C TYR A 224 -3.40 -11.32 -6.91
N HIS A 225 -2.90 -11.74 -8.07
CA HIS A 225 -1.53 -11.47 -8.49
C HIS A 225 -1.51 -10.26 -9.44
N THR A 226 -0.71 -9.26 -9.12
CA THR A 226 -0.51 -8.10 -9.98
C THR A 226 0.21 -8.50 -11.26
N LEU A 227 -0.44 -8.31 -12.41
CA LEU A 227 0.16 -8.56 -13.73
C LEU A 227 0.91 -7.35 -14.26
N GLY A 228 0.37 -6.16 -14.05
CA GLY A 228 1.01 -4.93 -14.50
C GLY A 228 0.26 -3.67 -14.11
N ARG A 229 1.01 -2.56 -14.14
CA ARG A 229 0.53 -1.21 -13.88
C ARG A 229 0.17 -0.51 -15.19
N VAL A 230 -0.99 0.14 -15.21
CA VAL A 230 -1.49 0.90 -16.36
C VAL A 230 -0.98 2.33 -16.25
N GLU A 231 0.02 2.68 -17.04
CA GLU A 231 0.66 3.99 -17.06
C GLU A 231 0.12 4.88 -18.18
N LEU A 232 0.16 6.19 -17.96
CA LEU A 232 -0.02 7.17 -19.03
C LEU A 232 1.23 7.21 -19.90
N VAL A 233 1.02 7.35 -21.20
CA VAL A 233 2.08 7.63 -22.18
C VAL A 233 1.95 9.07 -22.64
N GLY A 234 3.05 9.84 -22.55
CA GLY A 234 3.04 11.27 -22.84
C GLY A 234 2.30 12.09 -21.77
N ASP A 235 1.63 13.17 -22.19
CA ASP A 235 0.78 13.98 -21.32
C ASP A 235 -0.60 14.21 -21.98
N PRO A 236 -1.44 13.16 -22.08
CA PRO A 236 -2.75 13.28 -22.71
C PRO A 236 -3.69 14.12 -21.85
N SER A 237 -4.65 14.78 -22.51
CA SER A 237 -5.78 15.39 -21.81
C SER A 237 -6.67 14.29 -21.24
N ILE A 238 -6.85 14.28 -19.91
CA ILE A 238 -7.67 13.28 -19.21
C ILE A 238 -9.06 13.86 -18.96
N VAL A 239 -10.09 13.16 -19.42
CA VAL A 239 -11.50 13.55 -19.25
C VAL A 239 -12.32 12.40 -18.68
N PHE A 240 -13.29 12.71 -17.81
CA PHE A 240 -14.21 11.73 -17.24
C PHE A 240 -15.61 11.90 -17.82
N GLY A 241 -16.24 10.79 -18.22
CA GLY A 241 -17.60 10.74 -18.72
C GLY A 241 -17.80 11.39 -20.10
N ALA A 242 -19.07 11.67 -20.42
CA ALA A 242 -19.50 12.17 -21.73
C ALA A 242 -19.20 13.66 -21.96
N ARG A 243 -18.77 14.41 -20.93
CA ARG A 243 -18.60 15.85 -21.03
C ARG A 243 -17.18 16.17 -21.52
N ALA A 244 -17.02 16.38 -22.82
CA ALA A 244 -15.80 16.97 -23.36
C ALA A 244 -15.84 18.51 -23.20
N ALA A 245 -14.74 19.10 -22.76
CA ALA A 245 -14.39 20.44 -23.23
C ALA A 245 -14.03 20.35 -24.72
N ALA A 246 -14.24 21.44 -25.46
CA ALA A 246 -13.97 21.52 -26.90
C ALA A 246 -12.57 20.99 -27.24
N ASN A 247 -12.52 20.10 -28.25
CA ASN A 247 -11.33 19.60 -28.96
C ASN A 247 -9.99 20.09 -28.38
N PRO A 248 -9.44 19.42 -27.35
CA PRO A 248 -8.09 19.74 -26.91
C PRO A 248 -7.11 19.47 -28.05
N ASP A 249 -6.14 20.38 -28.23
CA ASP A 249 -5.01 20.13 -29.13
C ASP A 249 -4.17 18.98 -28.53
N GLY A 250 -4.18 17.80 -29.17
CA GLY A 250 -3.36 16.66 -28.78
C GLY A 250 -4.13 15.39 -28.37
N PRO A 251 -3.43 14.39 -27.83
CA PRO A 251 -4.04 13.12 -27.47
C PRO A 251 -4.96 13.24 -26.25
N VAL A 252 -6.04 12.47 -26.23
CA VAL A 252 -7.05 12.47 -25.16
C VAL A 252 -7.24 11.06 -24.63
N LEU A 253 -7.33 10.95 -23.30
CA LEU A 253 -7.78 9.75 -22.60
C LEU A 253 -9.13 10.05 -21.94
N ARG A 254 -10.18 9.35 -22.37
CA ARG A 254 -11.53 9.44 -21.79
C ARG A 254 -11.82 8.20 -20.96
N LEU A 255 -12.03 8.41 -19.67
CA LEU A 255 -12.38 7.37 -18.70
C LEU A 255 -13.85 7.51 -18.29
N PRO A 256 -14.56 6.42 -17.95
CA PRO A 256 -15.87 6.53 -17.32
C PRO A 256 -15.80 7.24 -15.96
N GLU A 257 -16.87 7.93 -15.57
CA GLU A 257 -16.94 8.56 -14.23
C GLU A 257 -16.87 7.53 -13.10
N CYS A 258 -17.25 6.28 -13.37
CA CYS A 258 -17.25 5.16 -12.44
C CYS A 258 -16.01 4.27 -12.57
N VAL A 259 -14.92 4.73 -13.19
CA VAL A 259 -13.72 3.90 -13.41
C VAL A 259 -13.17 3.28 -12.12
N ASP A 260 -13.26 4.00 -10.99
CA ASP A 260 -12.82 3.52 -9.68
C ASP A 260 -13.82 2.60 -8.97
N ASP A 261 -15.05 2.46 -9.47
CA ASP A 261 -16.03 1.50 -8.95
C ASP A 261 -15.70 0.05 -9.36
N TRP A 262 -14.81 -0.13 -10.34
CA TRP A 262 -14.42 -1.45 -10.83
C TRP A 262 -13.36 -2.14 -9.95
N ASN A 263 -12.75 -1.42 -9.01
CA ASN A 263 -11.72 -1.97 -8.14
C ASN A 263 -12.20 -3.23 -7.41
N PHE A 264 -11.40 -4.31 -7.51
CA PHE A 264 -11.70 -5.65 -6.98
C PHE A 264 -12.98 -6.30 -7.54
N SER A 265 -13.45 -5.86 -8.72
CA SER A 265 -14.56 -6.49 -9.43
C SER A 265 -14.04 -7.19 -10.69
N PRO A 266 -14.35 -8.48 -10.91
CA PRO A 266 -13.97 -9.16 -12.14
C PRO A 266 -14.56 -8.49 -13.37
N LEU A 267 -13.72 -8.19 -14.36
CA LEU A 267 -14.11 -7.62 -15.64
C LEU A 267 -13.87 -8.65 -16.75
N GLU A 268 -14.86 -8.80 -17.64
CA GLU A 268 -14.82 -9.75 -18.75
C GLU A 268 -13.94 -9.26 -19.91
N ARG A 269 -13.50 -10.21 -20.75
CA ARG A 269 -12.87 -9.89 -22.05
C ARG A 269 -13.78 -8.95 -22.84
N GLY A 270 -13.19 -7.92 -23.44
CA GLY A 270 -13.89 -6.94 -24.26
C GLY A 270 -14.53 -5.80 -23.47
N HIS A 271 -14.46 -5.81 -22.12
CA HIS A 271 -14.87 -4.69 -21.28
C HIS A 271 -14.12 -3.41 -21.71
N VAL A 272 -14.86 -2.30 -21.86
CA VAL A 272 -14.29 -1.00 -22.27
C VAL A 272 -13.71 -0.30 -21.05
N LEU A 273 -12.39 -0.11 -21.04
CA LEU A 273 -11.75 0.67 -19.99
C LEU A 273 -11.79 2.17 -20.27
N ALA A 274 -11.54 2.55 -21.51
CA ALA A 274 -11.37 3.93 -21.92
C ALA A 274 -11.67 4.12 -23.41
N GLU A 275 -11.93 5.35 -23.80
CA GLU A 275 -11.81 5.82 -25.17
C GLU A 275 -10.58 6.71 -25.28
N ILE A 276 -9.92 6.70 -26.42
CA ILE A 276 -8.71 7.46 -26.68
C ILE A 276 -8.87 8.23 -27.98
N SER A 277 -8.18 9.34 -28.17
CA SER A 277 -8.14 10.00 -29.48
C SER A 277 -6.79 10.63 -29.71
N GLY A 278 -6.40 10.75 -30.98
CA GLY A 278 -5.10 11.28 -31.38
C GLY A 278 -4.19 10.20 -31.97
N PRO A 279 -3.07 10.60 -32.59
CA PRO A 279 -2.20 9.67 -33.32
C PRO A 279 -1.30 8.83 -32.41
N ASP A 280 -1.08 9.25 -31.16
CA ASP A 280 -0.11 8.66 -30.25
C ASP A 280 -0.79 7.73 -29.22
N PRO A 281 -0.13 6.63 -28.81
CA PRO A 281 -0.57 5.81 -27.69
C PRO A 281 -0.65 6.65 -26.40
N VAL A 282 -1.71 6.45 -25.63
CA VAL A 282 -1.93 7.19 -24.36
C VAL A 282 -1.86 6.31 -23.12
N LEU A 283 -1.95 4.98 -23.29
CA LEU A 283 -1.86 4.00 -22.22
C LEU A 283 -0.83 2.93 -22.56
N ARG A 284 -0.13 2.49 -21.53
CA ARG A 284 0.78 1.34 -21.56
C ARG A 284 0.59 0.50 -20.32
N VAL A 285 0.66 -0.82 -20.45
CA VAL A 285 0.67 -1.73 -19.30
C VAL A 285 2.08 -2.25 -19.11
N MET A 286 2.71 -1.89 -18.00
CA MET A 286 4.05 -2.35 -17.64
C MET A 286 3.95 -3.49 -16.65
N GLY A 287 4.50 -4.64 -17.01
CA GLY A 287 4.64 -5.77 -16.09
C GLY A 287 5.76 -5.56 -15.08
N ASP A 288 5.71 -6.35 -14.02
CA ASP A 288 6.67 -6.34 -12.91
C ASP A 288 8.12 -6.59 -13.36
N ASP A 289 8.32 -7.36 -14.42
CA ASP A 289 9.63 -7.64 -15.01
C ASP A 289 10.12 -6.55 -15.99
N GLY A 290 9.40 -5.43 -16.07
CA GLY A 290 9.70 -4.31 -16.96
C GLY A 290 9.32 -4.56 -18.42
N ARG A 291 8.64 -5.67 -18.75
CA ARG A 291 8.10 -5.88 -20.09
C ARG A 291 6.83 -5.06 -20.31
N ASP A 292 6.67 -4.57 -21.53
CA ASP A 292 5.43 -4.00 -21.99
C ASP A 292 4.42 -5.11 -22.27
N LEU A 293 3.35 -5.16 -21.47
CA LEU A 293 2.26 -6.13 -21.57
C LEU A 293 1.03 -5.54 -22.27
N THR A 294 1.11 -4.34 -22.84
CA THR A 294 -0.03 -3.64 -23.45
C THR A 294 -0.73 -4.49 -24.49
N ALA A 295 0.02 -5.04 -25.46
CA ALA A 295 -0.56 -5.86 -26.53
C ALA A 295 -1.12 -7.21 -26.06
N ARG A 296 -0.73 -7.67 -24.86
CA ARG A 296 -1.28 -8.88 -24.25
C ARG A 296 -2.59 -8.58 -23.53
N LEU A 297 -2.64 -7.49 -22.77
CA LEU A 297 -3.72 -7.23 -21.81
C LEU A 297 -4.78 -6.27 -22.33
N LEU A 298 -4.45 -5.43 -23.31
CA LEU A 298 -5.35 -4.45 -23.91
C LEU A 298 -5.49 -4.70 -25.42
N ASN A 299 -6.73 -4.63 -25.89
CA ASN A 299 -7.04 -4.49 -27.31
C ASN A 299 -7.46 -3.04 -27.60
N ILE A 300 -6.74 -2.36 -28.49
CA ILE A 300 -6.98 -0.97 -28.85
C ILE A 300 -7.43 -0.94 -30.30
N GLU A 301 -8.73 -0.79 -30.52
CA GLU A 301 -9.36 -0.78 -31.85
C GLU A 301 -10.36 0.36 -31.93
N HIS A 302 -10.35 1.09 -33.06
CA HIS A 302 -11.29 2.19 -33.33
C HIS A 302 -11.40 3.17 -32.17
N ASP A 303 -10.27 3.63 -31.63
CA ASP A 303 -10.22 4.62 -30.54
C ASP A 303 -10.82 4.12 -29.20
N VAL A 304 -11.04 2.81 -29.05
CA VAL A 304 -11.56 2.18 -27.82
C VAL A 304 -10.54 1.22 -27.24
N VAL A 305 -10.25 1.38 -25.94
CA VAL A 305 -9.38 0.49 -25.17
C VAL A 305 -10.23 -0.55 -24.45
N ARG A 306 -10.01 -1.82 -24.76
CA ARG A 306 -10.73 -2.96 -24.19
C ARG A 306 -9.78 -3.93 -23.50
N LEU A 307 -10.28 -4.67 -22.51
CA LEU A 307 -9.56 -5.80 -21.96
C LEU A 307 -9.44 -6.93 -22.97
N ALA A 308 -8.23 -7.44 -23.17
CA ALA A 308 -7.96 -8.58 -24.03
C ALA A 308 -8.26 -9.93 -23.34
N GLU A 309 -8.29 -9.97 -22.01
CA GLU A 309 -8.63 -11.16 -21.21
C GLU A 309 -9.39 -10.78 -19.93
N PRO A 310 -10.08 -11.72 -19.25
CA PRO A 310 -10.73 -11.43 -17.98
C PRO A 310 -9.71 -11.06 -16.91
N LEU A 311 -9.90 -9.91 -16.25
CA LEU A 311 -8.95 -9.34 -15.29
C LEU A 311 -9.69 -8.68 -14.13
N VAL A 312 -9.00 -8.48 -13.02
CA VAL A 312 -9.49 -7.75 -11.85
C VAL A 312 -8.66 -6.48 -11.70
N PRO A 313 -9.23 -5.28 -11.90
CA PRO A 313 -8.49 -4.06 -11.66
C PRO A 313 -8.42 -3.74 -10.16
N ALA A 314 -7.38 -3.04 -9.75
CA ALA A 314 -7.25 -2.47 -8.40
C ALA A 314 -6.60 -1.09 -8.45
N MET A 315 -6.89 -0.28 -7.43
CA MET A 315 -6.39 1.10 -7.32
C MET A 315 -6.60 1.96 -8.58
N LEU A 316 -7.62 1.66 -9.39
CA LEU A 316 -8.12 2.58 -10.38
C LEU A 316 -8.51 3.87 -9.68
N THR A 317 -7.94 4.98 -10.15
CA THR A 317 -8.11 6.30 -9.54
C THR A 317 -8.86 7.25 -10.47
N ARG A 318 -9.43 8.30 -9.89
CA ARG A 318 -9.94 9.47 -10.62
C ARG A 318 -9.06 10.70 -10.41
N ASP A 319 -8.00 10.57 -9.63
CA ASP A 319 -7.06 11.64 -9.36
C ASP A 319 -6.01 11.72 -10.48
N ILE A 320 -6.13 12.75 -11.31
CA ILE A 320 -5.23 13.01 -12.45
C ILE A 320 -3.78 13.19 -11.98
N ALA A 321 -3.54 13.77 -10.81
CA ALA A 321 -2.18 13.95 -10.31
C ALA A 321 -1.55 12.59 -9.98
N ILE A 322 -2.33 11.63 -9.48
CA ILE A 322 -1.84 10.27 -9.23
C ILE A 322 -1.58 9.54 -10.54
N MET A 323 -2.49 9.65 -11.52
CA MET A 323 -2.29 9.03 -12.84
C MET A 323 -0.98 9.47 -13.50
N ARG A 324 -0.62 10.75 -13.35
CA ARG A 324 0.59 11.33 -13.92
C ARG A 324 1.88 10.98 -13.16
N ASN A 325 1.79 10.84 -11.84
CA ASN A 325 2.98 10.61 -11.00
C ASN A 325 3.24 9.13 -10.71
N ASP A 326 2.25 8.27 -10.88
CA ASP A 326 2.33 6.83 -10.62
C ASP A 326 1.68 6.03 -11.75
N CYS A 327 0.38 5.77 -11.67
CA CYS A 327 -0.36 5.01 -12.67
C CYS A 327 -1.87 5.27 -12.59
N LEU A 328 -2.61 4.87 -13.63
CA LEU A 328 -4.07 4.84 -13.63
C LEU A 328 -4.62 3.78 -12.65
N GLY A 329 -3.92 2.66 -12.53
CA GLY A 329 -4.21 1.56 -11.62
C GLY A 329 -3.53 0.28 -12.08
N TYR A 330 -3.91 -0.85 -11.49
CA TYR A 330 -3.26 -2.15 -11.72
C TYR A 330 -4.26 -3.13 -12.32
N LEU A 331 -3.75 -4.05 -13.15
CA LEU A 331 -4.49 -5.20 -13.66
C LEU A 331 -3.97 -6.46 -12.98
N MET A 332 -4.89 -7.28 -12.46
CA MET A 332 -4.57 -8.49 -11.69
C MET A 332 -5.29 -9.71 -12.24
N GLU A 333 -4.73 -10.88 -11.95
CA GLU A 333 -5.37 -12.18 -12.13
C GLU A 333 -5.67 -12.82 -10.76
N THR A 334 -6.67 -13.70 -10.69
CA THR A 334 -6.93 -14.49 -9.48
C THR A 334 -5.95 -15.66 -9.40
N VAL A 335 -5.32 -15.85 -8.25
CA VAL A 335 -4.41 -16.96 -7.96
C VAL A 335 -5.20 -18.12 -7.39
N ASN A 336 -4.96 -19.34 -7.91
CA ASN A 336 -5.52 -20.55 -7.35
C ASN A 336 -4.45 -21.26 -6.49
N LEU A 337 -4.60 -21.11 -5.17
CA LEU A 337 -3.66 -21.63 -4.18
C LEU A 337 -3.53 -23.17 -4.23
N ASP A 338 -4.54 -23.91 -4.68
CA ASP A 338 -4.51 -25.38 -4.78
C ASP A 338 -3.64 -25.89 -5.95
N SER A 339 -3.51 -25.10 -7.02
CA SER A 339 -2.68 -25.45 -8.18
C SER A 339 -1.23 -25.00 -8.03
N ASP A 340 -0.99 -23.90 -7.33
CA ASP A 340 0.35 -23.30 -7.21
C ASP A 340 1.18 -23.86 -6.05
N ALA A 341 0.55 -24.48 -5.05
CA ALA A 341 1.27 -25.26 -4.02
C ALA A 341 1.95 -26.55 -4.57
N ARG A 342 1.80 -26.85 -5.86
CA ARG A 342 2.38 -28.02 -6.55
C ARG A 342 3.49 -27.67 -7.56
N ARG A 343 3.96 -26.43 -7.60
CA ARG A 343 5.11 -25.99 -8.42
C ARG A 343 6.30 -25.62 -7.55
#